data_AF-A0A0D2TJY4-F1
#
_entry.id   AF-A0A0D2TJY4-F1
#
_cell.length_a   1.000
_cell.length_b   1.000
_cell.length_c   1.000
_cell.angle_alpha   90.00
_cell.angle_beta   90.00
_cell.angle_gamma   90.00
#
_symmetry.space_group_name_H-M   'P 1'
#
loop_
_entity.id
_entity.type
_entity.pdbx_description
1 polymer ?
#
loop_
_entity_poly.entity_id
_entity_poly.type
_entity_poly.pdbx_seq_one_letter_code
_entity_poly.pdbx_strand_id
1 'polypeptide(L)'
;MGLLVVVANVEKIPCLNTLLVTMSHIHYSPTIEIVFVLEGELEVSFLTTSNMFISKLIKKGEIFLFPKGLVHFHKNIWRMPAAVITTFNSKNLGTQSIVSTLFVAMPTIPIDLLSKEFQIDTNEVEKIKLKLKPKN
;
A
#
# COMPACT_ATOMS: atom_id res chain seq x y z
N MET A 1 10.15 1.73 15.33
CA MET A 1 9.69 2.46 14.13
C MET A 1 8.65 1.58 13.44
N GLY A 2 7.40 2.00 13.38
CA GLY A 2 6.30 1.13 12.94
C GLY A 2 5.20 1.91 12.24
N LEU A 3 4.52 1.24 11.32
CA LEU A 3 3.29 1.68 10.68
C LEU A 3 2.13 1.24 11.56
N LEU A 4 1.34 2.18 12.07
CA LEU A 4 0.09 1.87 12.76
C LEU A 4 -1.06 2.15 11.79
N VAL A 5 -1.72 1.09 11.34
CA VAL A 5 -2.98 1.18 10.61
C VAL A 5 -4.11 0.88 11.57
N VAL A 6 -4.99 1.85 11.77
CA VAL A 6 -6.26 1.60 12.46
C VAL A 6 -7.33 1.49 11.40
N VAL A 7 -7.65 0.24 11.04
CA VAL A 7 -8.74 -0.05 10.10
C VAL A 7 -10.08 0.09 10.80
N ALA A 8 -10.79 1.17 10.47
CA ALA A 8 -12.22 1.31 10.71
C ALA A 8 -12.95 0.94 9.41
N ASN A 9 -13.84 -0.07 9.48
CA ASN A 9 -14.71 -0.50 8.39
C ASN A 9 -16.17 -0.50 8.87
N VAL A 10 -17.13 -0.74 7.98
CA VAL A 10 -18.57 -0.72 8.30
C VAL A 10 -18.96 -1.71 9.40
N GLU A 11 -18.19 -2.78 9.60
CA GLU A 11 -18.41 -3.77 10.65
C GLU A 11 -17.97 -3.27 12.04
N LYS A 12 -16.99 -2.35 12.09
CA LYS A 12 -16.44 -1.80 13.33
C LYS A 12 -17.03 -0.44 13.70
N ILE A 13 -17.30 0.43 12.72
CA ILE A 13 -17.91 1.74 12.90
C ILE A 13 -18.79 2.01 11.66
N PRO A 14 -20.13 1.98 11.77
CA PRO A 14 -21.04 2.09 10.62
C PRO A 14 -20.91 3.40 9.80
N CYS A 15 -20.15 4.38 10.31
CA CYS A 15 -20.06 5.73 9.80
C CYS A 15 -18.63 6.32 9.67
N LEU A 16 -17.53 5.53 9.80
CA LEU A 16 -16.18 6.14 9.88
C LEU A 16 -15.07 5.47 9.05
N ASN A 17 -14.15 6.32 8.58
CA ASN A 17 -12.99 6.03 7.74
C ASN A 17 -11.68 5.84 8.53
N THR A 18 -10.77 5.08 7.90
CA THR A 18 -9.43 4.65 8.33
C THR A 18 -8.44 5.77 8.68
N LEU A 19 -7.63 5.54 9.73
CA LEU A 19 -6.39 6.27 10.00
C LEU A 19 -5.19 5.43 9.56
N LEU A 20 -4.30 6.01 8.76
CA LEU A 20 -3.08 5.36 8.27
C LEU A 20 -1.84 6.15 8.74
N VAL A 21 -0.87 5.50 9.40
CA VAL A 21 0.42 6.10 9.78
C VAL A 21 1.54 5.36 9.07
N THR A 22 1.97 5.80 7.86
CA THR A 22 2.93 5.03 7.03
C THR A 22 4.35 5.54 7.05
N MET A 23 5.31 4.61 6.91
CA MET A 23 6.70 4.88 6.52
C MET A 23 6.93 4.61 5.04
N SER A 24 6.46 3.47 4.52
CA SER A 24 6.43 3.12 3.09
C SER A 24 5.50 1.92 2.90
N HIS A 25 4.44 2.02 2.08
CA HIS A 25 3.58 0.87 1.76
C HIS A 25 3.16 0.90 0.29
N ILE A 26 3.44 -0.18 -0.44
CA ILE A 26 3.05 -0.36 -1.84
C ILE A 26 1.75 -1.15 -1.88
N HIS A 27 0.71 -0.60 -2.48
CA HIS A 27 -0.53 -1.34 -2.64
C HIS A 27 -1.29 -0.95 -3.89
N TYR A 28 -2.17 -1.88 -4.26
CA TYR A 28 -3.18 -1.71 -5.27
C TYR A 28 -4.53 -1.55 -4.58
N SER A 29 -5.37 -0.64 -5.08
CA SER A 29 -6.75 -0.48 -4.64
C SER A 29 -7.69 -0.59 -5.84
N PRO A 30 -8.68 -1.51 -5.84
CA PRO A 30 -9.70 -1.64 -6.88
C PRO A 30 -10.75 -0.52 -6.79
N THR A 31 -10.54 0.46 -5.93
CA THR A 31 -11.46 1.55 -5.59
C THR A 31 -10.70 2.87 -5.62
N ILE A 32 -11.41 3.99 -5.70
CA ILE A 32 -10.77 5.31 -5.54
C ILE A 32 -10.38 5.44 -4.07
N GLU A 33 -9.16 5.91 -3.84
CA GLU A 33 -8.64 6.22 -2.52
C GLU A 33 -8.39 7.72 -2.41
N ILE A 34 -8.86 8.32 -1.32
CA ILE A 34 -8.68 9.74 -1.02
C ILE A 34 -7.95 9.84 0.31
N VAL A 35 -6.86 10.59 0.32
CA VAL A 35 -6.02 10.82 1.48
C VAL A 35 -6.07 12.28 1.88
N PHE A 36 -6.30 12.54 3.17
CA PHE A 36 -6.23 13.87 3.79
C PHE A 36 -5.16 13.88 4.87
N VAL A 37 -4.25 14.86 4.82
CA VAL A 37 -3.16 14.95 5.80
C VAL A 37 -3.63 15.70 7.04
N LEU A 38 -3.71 14.98 8.17
CA LEU A 38 -4.00 15.56 9.49
C LEU A 38 -2.81 16.31 10.06
N GLU A 39 -1.62 15.69 9.97
CA GLU A 39 -0.38 16.22 10.53
C GLU A 39 0.84 15.78 9.72
N GLY A 40 1.88 16.62 9.71
CA GLY A 40 3.14 16.36 9.03
C GLY A 40 3.07 16.53 7.50
N GLU A 41 3.96 15.83 6.82
CA GLU A 41 4.04 15.77 5.36
C GLU A 41 4.19 14.32 4.92
N LEU A 42 3.59 13.95 3.80
CA LEU A 42 3.60 12.61 3.25
C LEU A 42 3.95 12.68 1.75
N GLU A 43 4.93 11.90 1.31
CA GLU A 43 5.15 11.67 -0.11
C GLU A 43 4.14 10.62 -0.58
N VAL A 44 3.29 11.03 -1.52
CA VAL A 44 2.33 10.16 -2.21
C VAL A 44 2.78 9.94 -3.64
N SER A 45 2.74 8.70 -4.10
CA SER A 45 3.10 8.41 -5.49
C SER A 45 2.28 7.28 -6.08
N PHE A 46 2.19 7.22 -7.40
CA PHE A 46 1.45 6.17 -8.12
C PHE A 46 2.04 5.93 -9.51
N LEU A 47 1.75 4.76 -10.06
CA LEU A 47 2.11 4.36 -11.42
C LEU A 47 0.90 4.47 -12.34
N THR A 48 1.06 5.14 -13.49
CA THR A 48 0.04 5.14 -14.54
C THR A 48 0.05 3.81 -15.31
N THR A 49 -0.99 3.55 -16.10
CA THR A 49 -1.05 2.42 -17.04
C THR A 49 -0.01 2.51 -18.17
N SER A 50 0.59 3.69 -18.37
CA SER A 50 1.72 3.91 -19.27
C SER A 50 3.08 3.73 -18.59
N ASN A 51 3.12 3.08 -17.42
CA ASN A 51 4.34 2.85 -16.62
C ASN A 51 5.06 4.14 -16.20
N MET A 52 4.34 5.24 -16.03
CA MET A 52 4.90 6.50 -15.57
C MET A 52 4.75 6.64 -14.05
N PHE A 53 5.85 6.92 -13.37
CA PHE A 53 5.86 7.20 -11.94
C PHE A 53 5.56 8.67 -11.67
N ILE A 54 4.51 8.94 -10.91
CA ILE A 54 4.13 10.29 -10.48
C ILE A 54 4.28 10.35 -8.96
N SER A 55 5.01 11.35 -8.46
CA SER A 55 5.19 11.60 -7.03
C SER A 55 4.82 13.05 -6.68
N LYS A 56 4.25 13.23 -5.49
CA LYS A 56 3.94 14.53 -4.92
C LYS A 56 4.13 14.49 -3.40
N LEU A 57 4.75 15.53 -2.86
CA LEU A 57 4.76 15.78 -1.42
C LEU A 57 3.46 16.53 -1.05
N ILE A 58 2.66 15.94 -0.16
CA ILE A 58 1.46 16.56 0.39
C ILE A 58 1.66 16.90 1.87
N LYS A 59 1.09 18.03 2.30
CA LYS A 59 1.28 18.60 3.64
C LYS A 59 -0.04 18.66 4.41
N LYS A 60 0.05 18.91 5.72
CA LYS A 60 -1.11 19.15 6.58
C LYS A 60 -2.16 20.04 5.90
N GLY A 61 -3.40 19.55 5.87
CA GLY A 61 -4.54 20.26 5.25
C GLY A 61 -4.74 19.98 3.77
N GLU A 62 -3.80 19.30 3.10
CA GLU A 62 -3.94 18.94 1.69
C GLU A 62 -4.65 17.58 1.51
N ILE A 63 -5.32 17.45 0.36
CA ILE A 63 -5.99 16.24 -0.09
C ILE A 63 -5.29 15.72 -1.34
N PHE A 64 -5.17 14.40 -1.44
CA PHE A 64 -4.76 13.71 -2.65
C PHE A 64 -5.76 12.62 -3.02
N LEU A 65 -6.00 12.45 -4.32
CA LEU A 65 -6.88 11.42 -4.85
C LEU A 65 -6.05 10.46 -5.70
N PHE A 66 -6.05 9.18 -5.31
CA PHE A 66 -5.49 8.11 -6.10
C PHE A 66 -6.52 7.59 -7.09
N PRO A 67 -6.20 7.54 -8.39
CA PRO A 67 -7.07 6.92 -9.36
C PRO A 67 -7.28 5.43 -9.05
N LYS A 68 -8.51 4.96 -9.28
CA LYS A 68 -8.89 3.57 -9.09
C LYS A 68 -7.98 2.63 -9.89
N GLY A 69 -7.57 1.54 -9.27
CA GLY A 69 -6.89 0.44 -9.94
C GLY A 69 -5.42 0.71 -10.27
N LEU A 70 -4.82 1.75 -9.68
CA LEU A 70 -3.39 2.03 -9.86
C LEU A 70 -2.60 1.60 -8.62
N VAL A 71 -1.39 1.10 -8.90
CA VAL A 71 -0.39 0.84 -7.88
C VAL A 71 0.08 2.17 -7.32
N HIS A 72 0.01 2.32 -6.00
CA HIS A 72 0.40 3.55 -5.33
C HIS A 72 1.06 3.33 -3.97
N PHE A 73 1.65 4.41 -3.48
CA PHE A 73 2.60 4.41 -2.38
C PHE A 73 2.33 5.59 -1.46
N HIS A 74 2.47 5.33 -0.17
CA HIS A 74 2.59 6.35 0.87
C HIS A 74 3.95 6.23 1.52
N LYS A 75 4.70 7.34 1.62
CA LYS A 75 6.00 7.35 2.26
C LYS A 75 6.18 8.59 3.13
N ASN A 76 6.46 8.38 4.40
CA ASN A 76 6.94 9.46 5.26
C ASN A 76 8.46 9.58 5.07
N ILE A 77 8.89 10.64 4.38
CA ILE A 77 10.31 10.92 4.09
C ILE A 77 11.02 11.65 5.24
N TRP A 78 10.28 12.08 6.26
CA TRP A 78 10.78 12.84 7.39
C TRP A 78 10.93 11.98 8.65
N ARG A 79 11.72 12.47 9.60
CA ARG A 79 11.87 11.83 10.93
C ARG A 79 10.67 12.09 11.84
N MET A 80 9.91 13.14 11.57
CA MET A 80 8.71 13.48 12.34
C MET A 80 7.54 12.59 11.92
N PRO A 81 6.65 12.17 12.84
CA PRO A 81 5.45 11.45 12.48
C PRO A 81 4.56 12.26 11.52
N ALA A 82 3.86 11.55 10.64
CA ALA A 82 2.79 12.09 9.80
C ALA A 82 1.52 11.26 10.02
N ALA A 83 0.38 11.91 10.01
CA ALA A 83 -0.92 11.28 10.22
C ALA A 83 -1.86 11.64 9.05
N VAL A 84 -2.52 10.63 8.48
CA VAL A 84 -3.49 10.84 7.40
C VAL A 84 -4.78 10.07 7.64
N ILE A 85 -5.89 10.66 7.20
CA ILE A 85 -7.17 9.96 7.05
C ILE A 85 -7.27 9.48 5.62
N THR A 86 -7.58 8.21 5.45
CA THR A 86 -7.81 7.59 4.15
C THR A 86 -9.25 7.13 4.04
N THR A 87 -9.90 7.48 2.94
CA THR A 87 -11.28 7.10 2.64
C THR A 87 -11.35 6.44 1.27
N PHE A 88 -12.34 5.56 1.10
CA PHE A 88 -12.54 4.83 -0.15
C PHE A 88 -13.96 5.03 -0.66
N ASN A 89 -14.15 5.05 -1.98
CA ASN A 89 -15.49 5.15 -2.57
C ASN A 89 -16.26 3.81 -2.59
N SER A 90 -15.85 2.84 -1.76
CA SER A 90 -16.42 1.50 -1.66
C SER A 90 -16.48 1.06 -0.21
N LYS A 91 -17.54 0.33 0.14
CA LYS A 91 -17.70 -0.30 1.47
C LYS A 91 -16.72 -1.45 1.69
N ASN A 92 -16.27 -2.09 0.61
CA ASN A 92 -15.27 -3.14 0.65
C ASN A 92 -13.89 -2.48 0.52
N LEU A 93 -13.22 -2.30 1.65
CA LEU A 93 -11.84 -1.82 1.74
C LEU A 93 -10.95 -2.85 1.04
N GLY A 94 -10.54 -2.55 -0.19
CA GLY A 94 -9.87 -3.49 -1.06
C GLY A 94 -8.38 -3.22 -1.21
N THR A 95 -7.64 -2.78 -0.20
CA THR A 95 -6.20 -2.59 -0.39
C THR A 95 -5.48 -3.94 -0.41
N GLN A 96 -4.70 -4.19 -1.46
CA GLN A 96 -3.89 -5.39 -1.60
C GLN A 96 -2.42 -5.02 -1.65
N SER A 97 -1.63 -5.55 -0.71
CA SER A 97 -0.18 -5.43 -0.75
C SER A 97 0.35 -6.28 -1.90
N ILE A 98 1.02 -5.66 -2.86
CA ILE A 98 1.57 -6.36 -4.03
C ILE A 98 2.60 -7.40 -3.60
N VAL A 99 3.44 -7.05 -2.63
CA VAL A 99 4.48 -7.94 -2.10
C VAL A 99 3.87 -9.18 -1.45
N SER A 100 2.87 -8.99 -0.59
CA SER A 100 2.18 -10.12 0.07
C SER A 100 1.42 -10.98 -0.94
N THR A 101 0.72 -10.37 -1.90
CA THR A 101 -0.01 -11.10 -2.94
C THR A 101 0.91 -11.95 -3.80
N LEU A 102 2.11 -11.47 -4.15
CA LEU A 102 3.02 -12.21 -5.01
C LEU A 102 3.83 -13.29 -4.27
N PHE A 103 4.29 -13.00 -3.05
CA PHE A 103 5.28 -13.85 -2.39
C PHE A 103 4.77 -14.57 -1.13
N VAL A 104 3.62 -14.17 -0.59
CA VAL A 104 3.07 -14.70 0.68
C VAL A 104 1.63 -15.23 0.52
N ALA A 105 1.08 -15.21 -0.69
CA ALA A 105 -0.27 -15.73 -0.96
C ALA A 105 -0.46 -17.20 -0.54
N MET A 106 -1.70 -17.54 -0.21
CA MET A 106 -2.16 -18.90 0.11
C MET A 106 -3.37 -19.26 -0.75
N PRO A 107 -3.31 -20.34 -1.57
CA PRO A 107 -2.14 -21.16 -1.86
C PRO A 107 -0.99 -20.35 -2.51
N THR A 108 0.25 -20.81 -2.34
CA THR A 108 1.43 -20.07 -2.83
C THR A 108 1.51 -20.08 -4.36
N ILE A 109 1.93 -18.96 -4.95
CA ILE A 109 2.21 -18.90 -6.38
C ILE A 109 3.41 -19.81 -6.69
N PRO A 110 3.35 -20.67 -7.72
CA PRO A 110 4.45 -21.55 -8.11
C PRO A 110 5.76 -20.78 -8.34
N ILE A 111 6.88 -21.35 -7.87
CA ILE A 111 8.20 -20.70 -7.91
C ILE A 111 8.72 -20.56 -9.34
N ASP A 112 8.47 -21.56 -10.18
CA ASP A 112 8.78 -21.58 -11.61
C ASP A 112 8.03 -20.48 -12.37
N LEU A 113 6.76 -20.25 -12.03
CA LEU A 113 5.99 -19.15 -12.61
C LEU A 113 6.60 -17.79 -12.24
N LEU A 114 6.88 -17.54 -10.96
CA LEU A 114 7.51 -16.29 -10.52
C LEU A 114 8.92 -16.13 -11.12
N SER A 115 9.71 -17.19 -11.18
CA SER A 115 11.04 -17.19 -11.78
C SER A 115 10.98 -16.77 -13.25
N LYS A 116 10.02 -17.30 -14.01
CA LYS A 116 9.80 -16.94 -15.41
C LYS A 116 9.34 -15.49 -15.57
N GLU A 117 8.36 -15.04 -14.79
CA GLU A 117 7.80 -13.69 -14.91
C GLU A 117 8.80 -12.60 -14.48
N PHE A 118 9.56 -12.85 -13.42
CA PHE A 118 10.60 -11.93 -12.94
C PHE A 118 11.93 -12.07 -13.70
N GLN A 119 12.09 -13.11 -14.53
CA GLN A 119 13.32 -13.42 -15.26
C GLN A 119 14.54 -13.60 -14.33
N ILE A 120 14.33 -14.28 -13.21
CA ILE A 120 15.36 -14.56 -12.18
C ILE A 120 15.38 -16.05 -11.85
N ASP A 121 16.45 -16.52 -11.21
CA ASP A 121 16.56 -17.91 -10.79
C ASP A 121 15.53 -18.27 -9.71
N THR A 122 15.10 -19.54 -9.70
CA THR A 122 14.20 -20.08 -8.67
C THR A 122 14.75 -19.88 -7.25
N ASN A 123 16.08 -20.00 -7.08
CA ASN A 123 16.77 -19.75 -5.82
C ASN A 123 16.61 -18.30 -5.33
N GLU A 124 16.48 -17.32 -6.23
CA GLU A 124 16.26 -15.92 -5.85
C GLU A 124 14.82 -15.68 -5.39
N VAL A 125 13.86 -16.28 -6.08
CA VAL A 125 12.44 -16.27 -5.67
C VAL A 125 12.29 -16.86 -4.27
N GLU A 126 12.93 -18.00 -3.99
CA GLU A 126 12.91 -18.63 -2.67
C GLU A 126 13.49 -17.72 -1.59
N LYS A 127 14.62 -17.06 -1.85
CA LYS A 127 15.22 -16.09 -0.93
C LYS A 127 14.25 -14.96 -0.61
N ILE A 128 13.51 -14.45 -1.59
CA ILE A 128 12.50 -13.39 -1.38
C ILE A 128 11.37 -13.92 -0.50
N LYS A 129 10.79 -15.09 -0.83
CA LYS A 129 9.72 -15.71 -0.03
C LYS A 129 10.14 -15.95 1.42
N LEU A 130 11.36 -16.44 1.65
CA LEU A 130 11.90 -16.69 3.00
C LEU A 130 12.05 -15.40 3.82
N LYS A 131 12.50 -14.30 3.21
CA LYS A 131 12.62 -12.99 3.89
C LYS A 131 11.27 -12.40 4.29
N LEU A 132 10.21 -12.76 3.57
CA LEU A 132 8.85 -12.22 3.75
C LEU A 132 7.96 -13.11 4.64
N LYS A 133 8.40 -14.32 4.99
CA LYS A 133 7.68 -15.15 5.96
C LYS A 133 7.62 -14.41 7.31
N PRO A 134 6.45 -14.42 7.99
CA PRO A 134 6.35 -13.90 9.35
C PRO A 134 7.41 -14.55 10.22
N LYS A 135 8.18 -13.75 10.97
CA LYS A 135 9.03 -14.28 12.02
C LYS A 135 8.11 -14.65 13.18
N ASN A 136 8.06 -15.94 13.51
CA ASN A 136 7.41 -16.43 14.72
C ASN A 136 8.05 -15.81 15.97
#